data_AF-A0A368SE61-F1
#
_entry.id   AF-A0A368SE61-F1
#
_cell.length_a   1.000
_cell.length_b   1.000
_cell.length_c   1.000
_cell.angle_alpha   90.00
_cell.angle_beta   90.00
_cell.angle_gamma   90.00
#
_symmetry.space_group_name_H-M   'P 1'
#
loop_
_entity.id
_entity.type
_entity.pdbx_description
1 polymer ?
#
loop_
_entity_poly.entity_id
_entity_poly.type
_entity_poly.pdbx_seq_one_letter_code
_entity_poly.pdbx_strand_id
1 'polypeptide(L)'
;MAFSSSLAFPFPSPPSGQARPAGRLRAGATGRLLGCSSPPPDVVVTRERGKNAKLIAALEKHNIQSLELPLIKHVDGPDTYRLPDVLRNDKFDWITISSPEAAAVFLQGWKAAASPKVRVAVVGAGTAKVFDEVSQSDDQSLEVAFSPSKAMGKVLASELPRGSESTCKVLYPASAKASREIQDGLSDRGFHVTRLNTYTTGLVKADLKSR
;
A
#
# COMPACT_ATOMS: atom_id res chain seq x y z
N MET A 1 -18.88 -42.08 -33.35
CA MET A 1 -20.35 -41.94 -33.49
C MET A 1 -20.80 -40.68 -32.76
N ALA A 2 -21.78 -39.97 -33.34
CA ALA A 2 -22.44 -38.73 -32.88
C ALA A 2 -21.53 -37.48 -32.85
N PHE A 3 -21.45 -36.67 -33.91
CA PHE A 3 -22.43 -35.70 -34.44
C PHE A 3 -23.03 -34.78 -33.36
N SER A 4 -22.61 -33.51 -33.37
CA SER A 4 -23.46 -32.41 -32.94
C SER A 4 -23.28 -31.23 -33.89
N SER A 5 -24.32 -31.03 -34.68
CA SER A 5 -24.52 -29.99 -35.67
C SER A 5 -25.06 -28.74 -34.99
N SER A 6 -24.62 -27.55 -35.40
CA SER A 6 -25.36 -26.31 -35.12
C SER A 6 -25.16 -25.30 -36.25
N LEU A 7 -26.04 -25.46 -37.22
CA LEU A 7 -26.73 -24.50 -38.09
C LEU A 7 -26.21 -23.05 -38.11
N ALA A 8 -25.64 -22.68 -39.26
CA ALA A 8 -25.42 -21.32 -39.70
C ALA A 8 -26.74 -20.67 -40.15
N PHE A 9 -27.03 -19.46 -39.67
CA PHE A 9 -28.14 -18.63 -40.14
C PHE A 9 -27.67 -17.70 -41.27
N PRO A 10 -28.47 -17.51 -42.35
CA PRO A 10 -28.08 -16.68 -43.48
C PRO A 10 -28.31 -15.18 -43.19
N PHE A 11 -27.31 -14.37 -43.54
CA PHE A 11 -27.40 -12.91 -43.65
C PHE A 11 -28.21 -12.51 -44.90
N PRO A 12 -29.14 -11.56 -44.83
CA PRO A 12 -29.66 -10.88 -46.01
C PRO A 12 -28.87 -9.61 -46.33
N SER A 13 -28.55 -9.45 -47.62
CA SER A 13 -27.90 -8.30 -48.24
C SER A 13 -28.78 -7.03 -48.23
N PRO A 14 -28.19 -5.82 -48.30
CA PRO A 14 -28.95 -4.57 -48.35
C PRO A 14 -29.42 -4.22 -49.79
N PRO A 15 -30.54 -3.51 -49.96
CA PRO A 15 -30.86 -2.91 -51.25
C PRO A 15 -30.24 -1.51 -51.39
N SER A 16 -29.68 -1.29 -52.57
CA SER A 16 -29.22 -0.01 -53.11
C SER A 16 -30.35 1.01 -53.18
N GLY A 17 -30.14 2.20 -52.63
CA GLY A 17 -31.07 3.33 -52.68
C GLY A 17 -30.33 4.62 -53.04
N GLN A 18 -30.92 5.38 -53.97
CA GLN A 18 -30.33 6.45 -54.78
C GLN A 18 -29.99 7.74 -54.01
N ALA A 19 -29.15 8.55 -54.65
CA ALA A 19 -28.62 9.81 -54.17
C ALA A 19 -29.54 11.04 -54.42
N ARG A 20 -29.52 11.96 -53.44
CA ARG A 20 -29.61 13.45 -53.53
C ARG A 20 -30.94 14.09 -54.00
N PRO A 21 -31.34 15.26 -53.47
CA PRO A 21 -30.51 16.49 -53.47
C PRO A 21 -30.51 17.33 -52.18
N ALA A 22 -29.67 18.36 -52.26
CA ALA A 22 -29.31 19.31 -51.22
C ALA A 22 -30.45 20.27 -50.84
N GLY A 23 -30.59 20.52 -49.53
CA GLY A 23 -31.38 21.59 -48.96
C GLY A 23 -30.57 22.29 -47.86
N ARG A 24 -30.28 23.57 -48.06
CA ARG A 24 -29.48 24.44 -47.19
C ARG A 24 -30.38 25.13 -46.15
N LEU A 25 -29.80 25.43 -44.98
CA LEU A 25 -30.20 26.40 -43.96
C LEU A 25 -31.27 25.97 -42.93
N ARG A 26 -30.88 25.86 -41.66
CA ARG A 26 -30.83 26.99 -40.72
C ARG A 26 -30.14 26.60 -39.41
N ALA A 27 -29.21 27.43 -38.98
CA ALA A 27 -28.61 27.37 -37.66
C ALA A 27 -29.65 27.78 -36.61
N GLY A 28 -30.03 26.84 -35.76
CA GLY A 28 -30.72 27.09 -34.49
C GLY A 28 -29.77 26.69 -33.37
N ALA A 29 -29.01 27.65 -32.84
CA ALA A 29 -28.19 27.43 -31.65
C ALA A 29 -29.09 27.38 -30.41
N THR A 30 -29.69 26.22 -30.15
CA THR A 30 -30.11 25.86 -28.80
C THR A 30 -28.94 25.12 -28.18
N GLY A 31 -28.04 25.86 -27.55
CA GLY A 31 -27.01 25.30 -26.69
C GLY A 31 -27.69 24.59 -25.52
N ARG A 32 -28.01 23.31 -25.70
CA ARG A 32 -28.17 22.40 -24.56
C ARG A 32 -26.80 22.34 -23.92
N LEU A 33 -26.65 23.02 -22.79
CA LEU A 33 -25.65 22.64 -21.79
C LEU A 33 -26.05 21.22 -21.36
N LEU A 34 -25.55 20.23 -22.10
CA LEU A 34 -25.50 18.86 -21.62
C LEU A 34 -24.53 18.93 -20.43
N GLY A 35 -25.10 19.18 -19.25
CA GLY A 35 -24.42 18.88 -18.01
C GLY A 35 -24.15 17.39 -18.05
N CYS A 36 -22.94 17.02 -18.48
CA CYS A 36 -22.44 15.67 -18.35
C CYS A 36 -22.27 15.42 -16.86
N SER A 37 -23.34 15.07 -16.15
CA SER A 37 -23.16 14.37 -14.89
C SER A 37 -22.58 13.03 -15.28
N SER A 38 -21.28 12.86 -15.08
CA SER A 38 -20.67 11.54 -15.09
C SER A 38 -21.55 10.62 -14.23
N PRO A 39 -21.85 9.39 -14.68
CA PRO A 39 -22.60 8.46 -13.86
C PRO A 39 -21.95 8.36 -12.47
N PRO A 40 -22.75 8.19 -11.40
CA PRO A 40 -22.21 8.07 -10.06
C PRO A 40 -21.20 6.92 -10.04
N PRO A 41 -20.07 7.07 -9.33
CA PRO A 41 -19.05 6.04 -9.28
C PRO A 41 -19.62 4.78 -8.60
N ASP A 42 -19.25 3.60 -9.11
CA ASP A 42 -19.66 2.32 -8.52
C ASP A 42 -18.96 2.07 -7.18
N VAL A 43 -17.71 2.52 -7.06
CA VAL A 43 -16.85 2.30 -5.89
C VAL A 43 -16.12 3.59 -5.51
N VAL A 44 -16.15 3.94 -4.22
CA VAL A 44 -15.31 5.02 -3.68
C VAL A 44 -14.11 4.39 -2.96
N VAL A 45 -12.91 4.79 -3.37
CA VAL A 45 -11.67 4.31 -2.75
C VAL A 45 -11.16 5.34 -1.76
N THR A 46 -11.06 4.95 -0.48
CA THR A 46 -10.90 5.88 0.65
C THR A 46 -9.54 5.85 1.34
N ARG A 47 -8.59 5.03 0.85
CA ARG A 47 -7.24 4.98 1.44
C ARG A 47 -6.45 6.24 1.10
N GLU A 48 -5.30 6.37 1.75
CA GLU A 48 -4.36 7.45 1.50
C GLU A 48 -4.04 7.63 0.01
N ARG A 49 -3.92 8.90 -0.39
CA ARG A 49 -3.61 9.31 -1.74
C ARG A 49 -2.38 8.59 -2.26
N GLY A 50 -2.46 8.09 -3.49
CA GLY A 50 -1.33 7.41 -4.16
C GLY A 50 -1.18 5.93 -3.80
N LYS A 51 -1.87 5.43 -2.76
CA LYS A 51 -1.87 3.98 -2.43
C LYS A 51 -2.99 3.20 -3.12
N ASN A 52 -3.81 3.89 -3.91
CA ASN A 52 -4.99 3.32 -4.57
C ASN A 52 -4.72 2.84 -6.00
N ALA A 53 -3.59 3.20 -6.61
CA ALA A 53 -3.32 2.95 -8.03
C ALA A 53 -3.52 1.48 -8.44
N LYS A 54 -3.01 0.53 -7.63
CA LYS A 54 -3.18 -0.92 -7.91
C LYS A 54 -4.63 -1.38 -7.84
N LEU A 55 -5.41 -0.82 -6.90
CA LEU A 55 -6.83 -1.16 -6.74
C LEU A 55 -7.66 -0.53 -7.86
N ILE A 56 -7.41 0.75 -8.17
CA ILE A 56 -8.06 1.46 -9.27
C ILE A 56 -7.83 0.71 -10.59
N ALA A 57 -6.58 0.37 -10.91
CA ALA A 57 -6.25 -0.40 -12.12
C ALA A 57 -6.89 -1.79 -12.15
N ALA A 58 -7.13 -2.42 -11.00
CA ALA A 58 -7.85 -3.70 -10.94
C ALA A 58 -9.35 -3.51 -11.19
N LEU A 59 -9.97 -2.47 -10.64
CA LEU A 59 -11.38 -2.14 -10.87
C LEU A 59 -11.65 -1.77 -12.33
N GLU A 60 -10.76 -0.98 -12.93
CA GLU A 60 -10.83 -0.60 -14.36
C GLU A 60 -10.81 -1.82 -15.29
N LYS A 61 -10.01 -2.85 -14.98
CA LYS A 61 -9.99 -4.11 -15.75
C LYS A 61 -11.33 -4.85 -15.73
N HIS A 62 -12.16 -4.58 -14.74
CA HIS A 62 -13.51 -5.13 -14.62
C HIS A 62 -14.60 -4.14 -15.05
N ASN A 63 -14.22 -3.03 -15.71
CA ASN A 63 -15.09 -1.92 -16.12
C ASN A 63 -15.88 -1.28 -14.95
N ILE A 64 -15.34 -1.36 -13.73
CA ILE A 64 -15.95 -0.76 -12.53
C ILE A 64 -15.44 0.68 -12.40
N GLN A 65 -16.34 1.66 -12.36
CA GLN A 65 -15.97 3.07 -12.20
C GLN A 65 -15.61 3.36 -10.75
N SER A 66 -14.42 3.93 -10.52
CA SER A 66 -13.95 4.24 -9.17
C SER A 66 -13.68 5.73 -8.97
N LEU A 67 -14.06 6.25 -7.79
CA LEU A 67 -13.74 7.60 -7.34
C LEU A 67 -12.71 7.52 -6.22
N GLU A 68 -11.53 8.12 -6.43
CA GLU A 68 -10.54 8.25 -5.36
C GLU A 68 -10.93 9.41 -4.43
N LEU A 69 -11.22 9.10 -3.17
CA LEU A 69 -11.54 10.08 -2.12
C LEU A 69 -10.73 9.77 -0.85
N PRO A 70 -9.46 10.20 -0.76
CA PRO A 70 -8.61 9.87 0.38
C PRO A 70 -9.16 10.45 1.69
N LEU A 71 -9.54 9.58 2.63
CA LEU A 71 -10.08 9.99 3.94
C LEU A 71 -9.05 9.86 5.07
N ILE A 72 -8.00 9.08 4.83
CA ILE A 72 -6.93 8.84 5.80
C ILE A 72 -5.56 9.18 5.20
N LYS A 73 -4.62 9.52 6.08
CA LYS A 73 -3.20 9.70 5.76
C LYS A 73 -2.34 9.16 6.88
N HIS A 74 -1.13 8.74 6.56
CA HIS A 74 -0.13 8.48 7.58
C HIS A 74 0.49 9.80 8.02
N VAL A 75 0.66 9.94 9.32
CA VAL A 75 1.31 11.08 9.95
C VAL A 75 2.31 10.58 10.98
N ASP A 76 3.25 11.43 11.34
CA ASP A 76 4.23 11.14 12.38
C ASP A 76 3.53 10.75 13.69
N GLY A 77 4.10 9.74 14.33
CA GLY A 77 3.68 9.25 15.63
C GLY A 77 4.41 9.99 16.75
N PRO A 78 4.01 9.75 18.01
CA PRO A 78 4.61 10.42 19.15
C PRO A 78 6.10 10.08 19.33
N ASP A 79 6.58 8.94 18.83
CA ASP A 79 7.98 8.52 19.00
C ASP A 79 8.82 8.67 17.73
N THR A 80 8.30 9.27 16.65
CA THR A 80 9.03 9.37 15.36
C THR A 80 10.37 10.06 15.52
N TYR A 81 10.41 11.16 16.29
CA TYR A 81 11.61 11.94 16.51
C TYR A 81 12.71 11.18 17.27
N ARG A 82 12.34 10.15 18.05
CA ARG A 82 13.28 9.37 18.87
C ARG A 82 14.00 8.29 18.07
N LEU A 83 13.41 7.87 16.96
CA LEU A 83 13.91 6.74 16.17
C LEU A 83 15.38 6.90 15.75
N PRO A 84 15.84 8.05 15.21
CA PRO A 84 17.24 8.21 14.82
C PRO A 84 18.21 8.12 16.01
N ASP A 85 17.86 8.74 17.14
CA ASP A 85 18.73 8.75 18.31
C ASP A 85 18.82 7.37 18.98
N VAL A 86 17.70 6.65 19.04
CA VAL A 86 17.67 5.25 19.50
C VAL A 86 18.53 4.37 18.60
N LEU A 87 18.45 4.52 17.28
CA LEU A 87 19.28 3.74 16.34
C LEU A 87 20.77 4.08 16.43
N ARG A 88 21.13 5.31 16.82
CA ARG A 88 22.53 5.75 16.94
C ARG A 88 23.16 5.31 18.27
N ASN A 89 22.41 5.41 19.36
CA ASN A 89 22.93 5.23 20.71
C ASN A 89 22.78 3.79 21.23
N ASP A 90 21.77 3.06 20.77
CA ASP A 90 21.51 1.69 21.21
C ASP A 90 21.88 0.66 20.14
N LYS A 91 22.26 -0.54 20.59
CA LYS A 91 22.48 -1.71 19.72
C LYS A 91 21.30 -2.66 19.84
N PHE A 92 20.74 -3.02 18.69
CA PHE A 92 19.66 -3.99 18.57
C PHE A 92 20.12 -5.19 17.77
N ASP A 93 19.75 -6.39 18.23
CA ASP A 93 20.00 -7.62 17.50
C ASP A 93 19.04 -7.77 16.32
N TRP A 94 17.83 -7.22 16.48
CA TRP A 94 16.77 -7.25 15.48
C TRP A 94 16.00 -5.93 15.41
N ILE A 95 15.64 -5.55 14.20
CA ILE A 95 14.61 -4.55 13.92
C ILE A 95 13.41 -5.27 13.34
N THR A 96 12.26 -5.24 14.02
CA THR A 96 11.04 -5.89 13.54
C THR A 96 10.15 -4.90 12.81
N ILE A 97 9.74 -5.22 11.58
CA ILE A 97 8.94 -4.34 10.72
C ILE A 97 7.68 -5.08 10.24
N SER A 98 6.52 -4.56 10.62
CA SER A 98 5.23 -5.24 10.41
C SER A 98 4.42 -4.76 9.21
N SER A 99 4.84 -3.68 8.55
CA SER A 99 4.10 -3.07 7.43
C SER A 99 5.02 -2.29 6.49
N PRO A 100 4.63 -2.09 5.21
CA PRO A 100 5.37 -1.24 4.28
C PRO A 100 5.55 0.19 4.79
N GLU A 101 4.54 0.73 5.49
CA GLU A 101 4.61 2.06 6.11
C GLU A 101 5.64 2.13 7.23
N ALA A 102 5.69 1.10 8.10
CA ALA A 102 6.72 1.02 9.12
C ALA A 102 8.13 0.94 8.48
N ALA A 103 8.28 0.23 7.35
CA ALA A 103 9.54 0.16 6.62
C ALA A 103 9.96 1.54 6.10
N ALA A 104 9.05 2.30 5.47
CA ALA A 104 9.34 3.64 4.95
C ALA A 104 9.78 4.61 6.06
N VAL A 105 9.06 4.65 7.17
CA VAL A 105 9.41 5.50 8.33
C VAL A 105 10.73 5.05 8.96
N PHE A 106 10.94 3.74 9.06
CA PHE A 106 12.19 3.18 9.56
C PHE A 106 13.39 3.59 8.70
N LEU A 107 13.29 3.46 7.37
CA LEU A 107 14.36 3.82 6.44
C LEU A 107 14.75 5.30 6.52
N GLN A 108 13.77 6.20 6.70
CA GLN A 108 14.05 7.62 6.93
C GLN A 108 14.83 7.85 8.23
N GLY A 109 14.39 7.25 9.34
CA GLY A 109 15.08 7.35 10.62
C GLY A 109 16.46 6.69 10.63
N TRP A 110 16.60 5.57 9.92
CA TRP A 110 17.85 4.83 9.75
C TRP A 110 18.89 5.64 8.96
N LYS A 111 18.49 6.28 7.86
CA LYS A 111 19.36 7.23 7.13
C LYS A 111 19.77 8.41 8.00
N ALA A 112 18.84 8.97 8.78
CA ALA A 112 19.14 10.05 9.74
C ALA A 112 20.06 9.61 10.90
N ALA A 113 20.10 8.32 11.22
CA ALA A 113 21.02 7.73 12.18
C ALA A 113 22.41 7.43 11.60
N ALA A 114 22.70 7.87 10.37
CA ALA A 114 23.93 7.55 9.61
C ALA A 114 24.04 6.06 9.22
N SER A 115 22.92 5.41 8.95
CA SER A 115 22.83 4.06 8.37
C SER A 115 23.62 2.99 9.15
N PRO A 116 23.37 2.82 10.46
CA PRO A 116 24.06 1.80 11.25
C PRO A 116 23.76 0.39 10.72
N LYS A 117 24.72 -0.54 10.88
CA LYS A 117 24.50 -1.93 10.47
C LYS A 117 23.42 -2.58 11.32
N VAL A 118 22.35 -3.05 10.69
CA VAL A 118 21.16 -3.60 11.35
C VAL A 118 20.64 -4.87 10.66
N ARG A 119 20.05 -5.78 11.45
CA ARG A 119 19.36 -6.97 10.94
C ARG A 119 17.85 -6.75 11.03
N VAL A 120 17.16 -6.86 9.90
CA VAL A 120 15.73 -6.58 9.79
C VAL A 120 14.94 -7.88 9.68
N ALA A 121 13.89 -8.00 10.49
CA ALA A 121 12.86 -9.02 10.41
C ALA A 121 11.57 -8.40 9.87
N VAL A 122 11.05 -8.92 8.77
CA VAL A 122 9.83 -8.39 8.13
C VAL A 122 8.68 -9.37 8.27
N VAL A 123 7.45 -8.88 8.50
CA VAL A 123 6.28 -9.77 8.63
C VAL A 123 5.90 -10.42 7.31
N GLY A 124 6.02 -9.75 6.17
CA GLY A 124 5.58 -10.33 4.90
C GLY A 124 6.20 -9.69 3.66
N ALA A 125 5.98 -10.33 2.51
CA ALA A 125 6.59 -9.96 1.23
C ALA A 125 6.28 -8.52 0.78
N GLY A 126 5.10 -7.98 1.13
CA GLY A 126 4.77 -6.58 0.83
C GLY A 126 5.70 -5.59 1.53
N THR A 127 6.12 -5.92 2.76
CA THR A 127 7.07 -5.13 3.55
C THR A 127 8.51 -5.33 3.05
N ALA A 128 8.88 -6.58 2.74
CA ALA A 128 10.21 -6.92 2.22
C ALA A 128 10.58 -6.10 0.96
N LYS A 129 9.61 -5.94 0.05
CA LYS A 129 9.79 -5.18 -1.21
C LYS A 129 10.25 -3.73 -1.02
N VAL A 130 9.92 -3.10 0.11
CA VAL A 130 10.36 -1.74 0.41
C VAL A 130 11.88 -1.67 0.64
N PHE A 131 12.47 -2.76 1.13
CA PHE A 131 13.91 -2.85 1.38
C PHE A 131 14.69 -3.25 0.12
N ASP A 132 14.09 -4.06 -0.78
CA ASP A 132 14.72 -4.44 -2.05
C ASP A 132 15.12 -3.22 -2.89
N GLU A 133 14.30 -2.16 -2.88
CA GLU A 133 14.57 -0.90 -3.60
C GLU A 133 15.78 -0.13 -3.03
N VAL A 134 16.09 -0.30 -1.74
CA VAL A 134 17.18 0.41 -1.05
C VAL A 134 18.49 -0.39 -1.08
N SER A 135 18.40 -1.71 -1.01
CA SER A 135 19.58 -2.59 -1.06
C SER A 135 20.29 -2.55 -2.43
N GLN A 136 19.65 -2.04 -3.48
CA GLN A 136 20.28 -1.87 -4.79
C GLN A 136 21.12 -0.58 -4.90
N SER A 137 21.02 0.35 -3.95
CA SER A 137 21.70 1.65 -4.01
C SER A 137 22.85 1.84 -3.03
N ASP A 138 22.90 1.07 -1.93
CA ASP A 138 23.87 1.26 -0.84
C ASP A 138 24.59 -0.06 -0.49
N ASP A 139 25.92 -0.02 -0.39
CA ASP A 139 26.74 -1.18 0.00
C ASP A 139 26.44 -1.61 1.46
N GLN A 140 25.79 -2.77 1.60
CA GLN A 140 25.90 -3.73 2.72
C GLN A 140 25.44 -3.36 4.14
N SER A 141 24.89 -2.17 4.41
CA SER A 141 24.53 -1.74 5.78
C SER A 141 23.15 -2.18 6.27
N LEU A 142 22.27 -2.66 5.38
CA LEU A 142 20.90 -3.09 5.72
C LEU A 142 20.57 -4.45 5.10
N GLU A 143 20.18 -5.41 5.93
CA GLU A 143 19.86 -6.78 5.51
C GLU A 143 18.50 -7.23 6.06
N VAL A 144 17.61 -7.68 5.17
CA VAL A 144 16.40 -8.40 5.57
C VAL A 144 16.78 -9.86 5.87
N ALA A 145 17.07 -10.12 7.14
CA ALA A 145 17.64 -11.39 7.60
C ALA A 145 16.60 -12.43 8.04
N PHE A 146 15.32 -12.04 8.15
CA PHE A 146 14.26 -12.97 8.54
C PHE A 146 12.89 -12.57 7.99
N SER A 147 12.13 -13.59 7.56
CA SER A 147 10.70 -13.51 7.28
C SER A 147 10.02 -14.75 7.87
N PRO A 148 8.87 -14.61 8.54
CA PRO A 148 8.13 -15.74 9.07
C PRO A 148 7.50 -16.59 7.96
N SER A 149 7.09 -17.80 8.32
CA SER A 149 6.38 -18.73 7.44
C SER A 149 5.02 -18.21 6.96
N LYS A 150 4.36 -17.39 7.78
CA LYS A 150 3.08 -16.74 7.48
C LYS A 150 3.17 -15.26 7.81
N ALA A 151 2.55 -14.44 6.96
CA ALA A 151 2.54 -12.98 7.11
C ALA A 151 1.62 -12.48 8.25
N MET A 152 1.91 -12.90 9.47
CA MET A 152 1.16 -12.59 10.68
C MET A 152 2.12 -12.20 11.81
N GLY A 153 1.77 -11.17 12.57
CA GLY A 153 2.59 -10.68 13.68
C GLY A 153 2.90 -11.74 14.72
N LYS A 154 1.90 -12.56 15.09
CA LYS A 154 2.08 -13.71 15.99
C LYS A 154 3.13 -14.70 15.53
N VAL A 155 3.13 -15.02 14.23
CA VAL A 155 4.02 -16.03 13.65
C VAL A 155 5.44 -15.50 13.62
N LEU A 156 5.63 -14.21 13.26
CA LEU A 156 6.92 -13.55 13.41
C LEU A 156 7.41 -13.60 14.86
N ALA A 157 6.55 -13.25 15.81
CA ALA A 157 6.92 -13.26 17.23
C ALA A 157 7.34 -14.66 17.68
N SER A 158 6.69 -15.73 17.22
CA SER A 158 7.04 -17.12 17.57
C SER A 158 8.29 -17.66 16.87
N GLU A 159 8.53 -17.27 15.62
CA GLU A 159 9.58 -17.85 14.79
C GLU A 159 10.88 -17.03 14.77
N LEU A 160 10.86 -15.78 15.26
CA LEU A 160 12.05 -14.92 15.27
C LEU A 160 13.23 -15.63 15.95
N PRO A 161 14.41 -15.74 15.30
CA PRO A 161 15.56 -16.42 15.88
C PRO A 161 16.08 -15.68 17.12
N ARG A 162 16.29 -16.42 18.21
CA ARG A 162 16.93 -15.93 19.43
C ARG A 162 18.32 -16.55 19.56
N GLY A 163 19.34 -15.71 19.78
CA GLY A 163 20.67 -16.20 20.15
C GLY A 163 20.68 -16.86 21.53
N SER A 164 21.73 -17.61 21.83
CA SER A 164 21.97 -18.24 23.13
C SER A 164 22.39 -17.25 24.23
N GLU A 165 22.68 -16.01 23.86
CA GLU A 165 23.02 -14.91 24.78
C GLU A 165 21.82 -14.50 25.64
N SER A 166 22.10 -14.06 26.87
CA SER A 166 21.11 -13.91 27.94
C SER A 166 20.13 -12.73 27.76
N THR A 167 20.37 -11.81 26.82
CA THR A 167 19.41 -10.75 26.47
C THR A 167 19.47 -10.41 24.98
N CYS A 168 18.39 -10.67 24.25
CA CYS A 168 18.25 -10.28 22.84
C CYS A 168 17.37 -9.02 22.71
N LYS A 169 17.94 -7.92 22.22
CA LYS A 169 17.27 -6.62 22.10
C LYS A 169 16.61 -6.47 20.74
N VAL A 170 15.35 -6.06 20.74
CA VAL A 170 14.56 -5.86 19.52
C VAL A 170 13.99 -4.46 19.48
N LEU A 171 14.21 -3.73 18.40
CA LEU A 171 13.48 -2.50 18.11
C LEU A 171 12.23 -2.83 17.30
N TYR A 172 11.08 -2.30 17.70
CA TYR A 172 9.82 -2.45 16.99
C TYR A 172 9.20 -1.08 16.68
N PRO A 173 9.56 -0.45 15.54
CA PRO A 173 8.85 0.71 15.01
C PRO A 173 7.46 0.29 14.53
N ALA A 174 6.42 0.85 15.14
CA ALA A 174 5.04 0.45 14.91
C ALA A 174 4.11 1.65 14.76
N SER A 175 2.91 1.40 14.25
CA SER A 175 1.81 2.37 14.34
C SER A 175 1.40 2.54 15.81
N ALA A 176 1.06 3.77 16.21
CA ALA A 176 0.39 4.04 17.48
C ALA A 176 -0.92 3.23 17.62
N LYS A 177 -1.55 2.85 16.50
CA LYS A 177 -2.78 2.04 16.46
C LYS A 177 -2.52 0.53 16.34
N ALA A 178 -1.27 0.10 16.15
CA ALA A 178 -0.96 -1.32 15.98
C ALA A 178 -1.23 -2.10 17.28
N SER A 179 -1.72 -3.33 17.14
CA SER A 179 -1.87 -4.25 18.27
C SER A 179 -0.52 -4.49 18.96
N ARG A 180 -0.57 -4.96 20.21
CA ARG A 180 0.63 -5.33 20.96
C ARG A 180 1.09 -6.77 20.71
N GLU A 181 0.43 -7.51 19.82
CA GLU A 181 0.69 -8.94 19.61
C GLU A 181 2.15 -9.28 19.32
N ILE A 182 2.85 -8.47 18.52
CA ILE A 182 4.29 -8.67 18.24
C ILE A 182 5.13 -8.36 19.48
N GLN A 183 4.81 -7.26 20.17
CA GLN A 183 5.55 -6.85 21.37
C GLN A 183 5.41 -7.89 22.47
N ASP A 184 4.17 -8.24 22.80
CA ASP A 184 3.82 -9.20 23.85
C ASP A 184 4.41 -10.58 23.50
N GLY A 185 4.21 -11.07 22.27
CA GLY A 185 4.74 -12.38 21.86
C GLY A 185 6.27 -12.47 21.84
N LEU A 186 6.98 -11.38 21.56
CA LEU A 186 8.45 -11.34 21.67
C LEU A 186 8.88 -11.25 23.14
N SER A 187 8.22 -10.41 23.94
CA SER A 187 8.52 -10.30 25.38
C SER A 187 8.29 -11.62 26.12
N ASP A 188 7.23 -12.36 25.80
CA ASP A 188 6.93 -13.68 26.35
C ASP A 188 8.03 -14.71 26.01
N ARG A 189 8.71 -14.54 24.88
CA ARG A 189 9.89 -15.33 24.49
C ARG A 189 11.19 -14.79 25.06
N GLY A 190 11.15 -13.81 25.96
CA GLY A 190 12.31 -13.25 26.64
C GLY A 190 13.14 -12.25 25.81
N PHE A 191 12.58 -11.70 24.74
CA PHE A 191 13.23 -10.58 24.03
C PHE A 191 13.00 -9.27 24.80
N HIS A 192 14.02 -8.41 24.81
CA HIS A 192 13.91 -7.06 25.32
C HIS A 192 13.40 -6.13 24.22
N VAL A 193 12.08 -5.92 24.18
CA VAL A 193 11.42 -5.18 23.10
C VAL A 193 11.35 -3.69 23.41
N THR A 194 11.98 -2.88 22.57
CA THR A 194 11.80 -1.42 22.53
C THR A 194 10.80 -1.09 21.43
N ARG A 195 9.54 -0.83 21.80
CA ARG A 195 8.52 -0.36 20.84
C ARG A 195 8.56 1.16 20.73
N LEU A 196 8.59 1.68 19.50
CA LEU A 196 8.41 3.10 19.22
C LEU A 196 7.18 3.26 18.33
N ASN A 197 6.23 4.11 18.75
CA ASN A 197 5.07 4.45 17.92
C ASN A 197 5.45 5.56 16.94
N THR A 198 6.09 5.17 15.83
CA THR A 198 6.74 6.08 14.88
C THR A 198 5.80 6.64 13.80
N TYR A 199 4.56 6.17 13.74
CA TYR A 199 3.55 6.76 12.88
C TYR A 199 2.14 6.48 13.41
N THR A 200 1.15 7.18 12.88
CA THR A 200 -0.26 6.87 13.12
C THR A 200 -1.09 7.21 11.89
N THR A 201 -2.33 6.70 11.85
CA THR A 201 -3.28 7.03 10.79
C THR A 201 -4.16 8.18 11.25
N GLY A 202 -4.04 9.33 10.60
CA GLY A 202 -4.87 10.51 10.81
C GLY A 202 -5.91 10.69 9.70
N LEU A 203 -6.92 11.53 9.96
CA LEU A 203 -7.88 11.93 8.95
C LEU A 203 -7.26 12.96 7.99
N VAL A 204 -7.64 12.91 6.73
CA VAL A 204 -7.35 13.98 5.77
C VAL A 204 -8.26 15.16 6.10
N LYS A 205 -7.69 16.36 6.26
CA LYS A 205 -8.49 17.57 6.30
C LYS A 205 -9.04 17.79 4.90
N ALA A 206 -10.36 17.85 4.75
CA ALA A 206 -10.97 18.22 3.50
C ALA A 206 -10.56 19.66 3.16
N ASP A 207 -9.66 19.83 2.20
CA ASP A 207 -9.54 21.10 1.49
C ASP A 207 -10.76 21.20 0.58
N LEU A 208 -11.89 21.68 1.13
CA LEU A 208 -12.96 22.27 0.34
C LEU A 208 -12.43 23.57 -0.24
N LYS A 209 -11.54 23.48 -1.23
CA LYS A 209 -11.34 24.58 -2.17
C LYS A 209 -12.60 24.65 -3.01
N SER A 210 -13.54 25.50 -2.57
CA SER A 210 -14.65 26.00 -3.38
C SER A 210 -14.11 26.35 -4.76
N ARG A 211 -14.54 25.61 -5.78
CA ARG A 211 -14.41 25.97 -7.18
C ARG A 211 -15.79 26.16 -7.74
#